data_AF-A0A484NER3-F1
#
_entry.id   AF-A0A484NER3-F1
#
_cell.length_a   1.000
_cell.length_b   1.000
_cell.length_c   1.000
_cell.angle_alpha   90.00
_cell.angle_beta   90.00
_cell.angle_gamma   90.00
#
_symmetry.space_group_name_H-M   'P 1'
#
loop_
_entity.id
_entity.type
_entity.pdbx_description
1 polymer ?
#
loop_
_entity_poly.entity_id
_entity_poly.type
_entity_poly.pdbx_seq_one_letter_code
_entity_poly.pdbx_strand_id
1 'polypeptide(L)'
;METGKVVVERVGGKSVVTQCFAKYPLKFIIPKKVGSSQTDAVWIYTITYGGGIVSGDCISCLFTVGDGCTAVLTTQASTKVYKSVESKCSEQLLE
;
A
#
# COMPACT_ATOMS: atom_id res chain seq x y z
N MET A 1 -0.44 -7.83 -13.77
CA MET A 1 0.78 -7.94 -12.95
C MET A 1 0.61 -7.00 -11.76
N GLU A 2 1.00 -7.42 -10.56
CA GLU A 2 0.91 -6.59 -9.36
C GLU A 2 1.74 -5.30 -9.52
N THR A 3 1.13 -4.17 -9.15
CA THR A 3 1.77 -2.85 -9.11
C THR A 3 2.49 -2.65 -7.78
N GLY A 4 2.06 -3.34 -6.71
CA GLY A 4 2.76 -3.34 -5.43
C GLY A 4 2.49 -4.59 -4.60
N LYS A 5 3.41 -4.87 -3.68
CA LYS A 5 3.30 -5.95 -2.70
C LYS A 5 3.95 -5.56 -1.37
N VAL A 6 3.29 -5.86 -0.26
CA VAL A 6 3.88 -5.78 1.09
C VAL A 6 3.59 -7.07 1.83
N VAL A 7 4.63 -7.63 2.47
CA VAL A 7 4.51 -8.81 3.33
C VAL A 7 4.96 -8.44 4.73
N VAL A 8 4.09 -8.67 5.72
CA VAL A 8 4.35 -8.48 7.14
C VAL A 8 4.41 -9.83 7.82
N GLU A 9 5.54 -10.13 8.44
CA GLU A 9 5.79 -11.40 9.14
C GLU A 9 6.21 -11.17 10.58
N ARG A 10 6.07 -12.23 11.38
CA ARG A 10 6.47 -12.25 12.78
C ARG A 10 7.97 -12.50 12.88
N VAL A 11 8.74 -11.46 13.19
CA VAL A 11 10.20 -11.55 13.32
C VAL A 11 10.61 -11.05 14.70
N GLY A 12 11.32 -11.90 15.47
CA GLY A 12 11.78 -11.54 16.81
C GLY A 12 10.65 -11.15 17.78
N GLY A 13 9.46 -11.75 17.62
CA GLY A 13 8.30 -11.44 18.43
C GLY A 13 7.65 -10.09 18.12
N LYS A 14 7.87 -9.52 16.94
CA LYS A 14 7.21 -8.29 16.46
C LYS A 14 6.74 -8.42 15.02
N SER A 15 5.80 -7.58 14.63
CA SER A 15 5.34 -7.40 13.25
C SER A 15 6.42 -6.65 12.45
N VAL A 16 6.91 -7.24 11.36
CA VAL A 16 7.99 -6.67 10.55
C VAL A 16 7.67 -6.80 9.06
N VAL A 17 7.89 -5.74 8.28
CA VAL A 17 7.85 -5.85 6.81
C VAL A 17 9.08 -6.59 6.33
N THR A 18 8.89 -7.74 5.72
CA THR A 18 9.97 -8.57 5.17
C THR A 18 10.09 -8.46 3.66
N GLN A 19 9.00 -8.10 2.97
CA GLN A 19 9.00 -7.78 1.55
C GLN A 19 8.21 -6.50 1.29
N CYS A 20 8.77 -5.64 0.45
CA CYS A 20 8.11 -4.42 0.00
C CYS A 20 8.53 -4.12 -1.44
N PHE A 21 7.56 -4.00 -2.32
CA PHE A 21 7.76 -3.70 -3.73
C PHE A 21 6.66 -2.77 -4.22
N ALA A 22 7.02 -1.80 -5.07
CA ALA A 22 6.07 -0.94 -5.74
C ALA A 22 6.63 -0.50 -7.10
N LYS A 23 5.74 -0.32 -8.07
CA LYS A 23 6.00 0.29 -9.38
C LYS A 23 5.23 1.59 -9.51
N TYR A 24 5.75 2.51 -10.32
CA TYR A 24 5.03 3.73 -10.69
C TYR A 24 3.60 3.38 -11.18
N PRO A 25 2.56 4.13 -10.75
CA PRO A 25 2.61 5.37 -9.95
C PRO A 25 2.60 5.16 -8.43
N LEU A 26 2.75 3.94 -7.92
CA LEU A 26 2.64 3.60 -6.51
C LEU A 26 3.98 3.75 -5.74
N LYS A 27 3.90 4.12 -4.47
CA LYS A 27 4.97 3.99 -3.48
C LYS A 27 4.43 3.63 -2.10
N PHE A 28 5.17 2.78 -1.39
CA PHE A 28 4.96 2.51 0.02
C PHE A 28 6.01 3.20 0.88
N ILE A 29 5.59 3.82 1.99
CA ILE A 29 6.48 4.33 3.04
C ILE A 29 6.17 3.58 4.33
N ILE A 30 7.21 2.98 4.92
CA ILE A 30 7.13 2.16 6.12
C ILE A 30 7.94 2.85 7.24
N PRO A 31 7.34 3.82 7.95
CA PRO A 31 8.00 4.47 9.10
C PRO A 31 8.22 3.47 10.25
N LYS A 32 9.28 3.68 11.03
CA LYS A 32 9.60 2.85 12.21
C LYS A 32 9.18 3.45 13.56
N LYS A 33 8.76 4.71 13.58
CA LYS A 33 8.52 5.50 14.82
C LYS A 33 7.18 6.24 14.77
N VAL A 34 6.08 5.52 14.51
CA VAL A 34 4.74 6.12 14.45
C VAL A 34 4.00 6.05 15.79
N GLY A 35 4.23 4.98 16.56
CA GLY A 35 3.63 4.76 17.87
C GLY A 35 4.68 4.63 18.98
N SER A 36 4.21 4.34 20.19
CA SER A 36 5.09 4.02 21.32
C SER A 36 5.88 2.73 21.04
N SER A 37 7.00 2.54 21.76
CA SER A 37 7.83 1.32 21.64
C SER A 37 7.10 0.02 22.02
N GLN A 38 5.96 0.14 22.71
CA GLN A 38 5.09 -0.97 23.13
C GLN A 38 4.07 -1.34 22.05
N THR A 39 3.86 -0.50 21.05
CA THR A 39 2.89 -0.76 19.99
C THR A 39 3.50 -1.69 18.95
N ASP A 40 2.96 -2.89 18.82
CA ASP A 40 3.39 -3.90 17.87
C ASP A 40 2.53 -3.87 16.60
N ALA A 41 2.77 -2.86 15.77
CA ALA A 41 2.13 -2.73 14.47
C ALA A 41 3.06 -2.06 13.45
N VAL A 42 2.91 -2.45 12.19
CA VAL A 42 3.59 -1.81 11.05
C VAL A 42 2.66 -0.78 10.42
N TRP A 43 3.12 0.46 10.27
CA TRP A 43 2.42 1.46 9.47
C TRP A 43 2.88 1.39 8.02
N ILE A 44 1.92 1.33 7.11
CA ILE A 44 2.12 1.32 5.67
C ILE A 44 1.38 2.54 5.11
N TYR A 45 2.13 3.57 4.72
CA TYR A 45 1.59 4.70 3.96
C TYR A 45 1.62 4.36 2.48
N THR A 46 0.45 4.21 1.88
CA THR A 46 0.27 4.01 0.45
C THR A 46 0.10 5.36 -0.24
N ILE A 47 0.97 5.61 -1.22
CA ILE A 47 1.05 6.88 -1.95
C ILE A 47 0.95 6.60 -3.44
N THR A 48 0.14 7.39 -4.15
CA THR A 48 0.07 7.39 -5.61
C THR A 48 0.61 8.72 -6.13
N TYR A 49 1.63 8.66 -6.98
CA TYR A 49 2.15 9.81 -7.70
C TYR A 49 1.10 10.32 -8.72
N GLY A 50 1.01 11.64 -8.93
CA GLY A 50 0.17 12.23 -9.98
C GLY A 50 -1.18 12.81 -9.55
N GLY A 51 -1.49 12.82 -8.24
CA GLY A 51 -2.68 13.53 -7.70
C GLY A 51 -4.02 12.84 -7.92
N GLY A 52 -4.03 11.66 -8.55
CA GLY A 52 -5.20 10.81 -8.81
C GLY A 52 -4.89 9.75 -9.85
N ILE A 53 -5.88 8.92 -10.17
CA ILE A 53 -5.80 7.90 -11.23
C ILE A 53 -6.45 8.44 -12.52
N VAL A 54 -5.81 8.19 -13.66
CA VAL A 54 -6.27 8.63 -14.98
C VAL A 54 -6.69 7.46 -15.85
N SER A 55 -7.30 7.78 -17.00
CA SER A 55 -7.80 6.78 -17.96
C SER A 55 -6.72 5.77 -18.35
N GLY A 56 -6.96 4.47 -18.10
CA GLY A 56 -6.03 3.39 -18.40
C GLY A 56 -5.10 2.99 -17.25
N ASP A 57 -5.09 3.72 -16.13
CA ASP A 57 -4.33 3.31 -14.94
C ASP A 57 -4.93 2.03 -14.32
N CYS A 58 -4.06 1.07 -14.01
CA CYS A 58 -4.42 -0.13 -13.26
C CYS A 58 -3.42 -0.30 -12.10
N ILE A 59 -3.91 -0.15 -10.87
CA ILE A 59 -3.13 -0.30 -9.65
C ILE A 59 -3.64 -1.54 -8.92
N SER A 60 -2.78 -2.56 -8.78
CA SER A 60 -3.07 -3.75 -7.98
C SER A 60 -2.02 -3.88 -6.89
N CYS A 61 -2.45 -3.90 -5.63
CA CYS A 61 -1.60 -4.05 -4.46
C CYS A 61 -2.02 -5.26 -3.64
N LEU A 62 -1.06 -6.12 -3.31
CA LEU A 62 -1.26 -7.26 -2.42
C LEU A 62 -0.58 -7.02 -1.06
N PHE A 63 -1.34 -7.15 0.02
CA PHE A 63 -0.90 -7.04 1.39
C PHE A 63 -1.07 -8.39 2.09
N THR A 64 0.04 -9.03 2.45
CA THR A 64 0.01 -10.26 3.25
C THR A 64 0.40 -9.94 4.69
N VAL A 65 -0.50 -10.22 5.63
CA VAL A 65 -0.24 -10.05 7.07
C VAL A 65 -0.24 -11.44 7.71
N GLY A 66 0.93 -11.87 8.18
CA GLY A 66 1.10 -13.18 8.82
C GLY A 66 0.44 -13.27 10.19
N ASP A 67 0.28 -14.50 10.68
CA ASP A 67 -0.36 -14.79 11.96
C ASP A 67 0.27 -14.01 13.13
N GLY A 68 -0.58 -13.40 13.96
CA GLY A 68 -0.14 -12.61 15.11
C GLY A 68 0.61 -11.31 14.75
N CYS A 69 0.59 -10.89 13.48
CA CYS A 69 1.09 -9.58 13.06
C CYS A 69 -0.05 -8.57 13.00
N THR A 70 0.31 -7.30 13.18
CA THR A 70 -0.61 -6.18 12.97
C THR A 70 -0.02 -5.21 11.95
N ALA A 71 -0.82 -4.82 10.98
CA ALA A 71 -0.49 -3.81 9.99
C ALA A 71 -1.58 -2.74 9.95
N VAL A 72 -1.17 -1.49 9.77
CA VAL A 72 -2.05 -0.34 9.58
C VAL A 72 -1.79 0.20 8.19
N LEU A 73 -2.73 -0.05 7.28
CA LEU A 73 -2.72 0.52 5.95
C LEU A 73 -3.38 1.90 5.98
N THR A 74 -2.68 2.89 5.44
CA THR A 74 -3.15 4.27 5.38
C THR A 74 -2.94 4.83 3.98
N THR A 75 -3.84 5.70 3.54
CA THR A 75 -3.73 6.46 2.29
C THR A 75 -3.56 7.94 2.62
N GLN A 76 -2.80 8.66 1.80
CA GLN A 76 -2.52 10.09 2.05
C GLN A 76 -3.79 10.96 1.97
N ALA A 77 -4.69 10.61 1.06
CA ALA A 77 -5.91 11.35 0.77
C ALA A 77 -6.91 10.43 0.04
N SER A 78 -8.10 10.95 -0.23
CA SER A 78 -9.04 10.32 -1.15
C SER A 78 -8.44 10.22 -2.55
N THR A 79 -8.57 9.06 -3.19
CA THR A 79 -8.19 8.90 -4.60
C THR A 79 -9.09 9.77 -5.48
N LYS A 80 -8.49 10.68 -6.25
CA LYS A 80 -9.20 11.39 -7.31
C LYS A 80 -9.25 10.52 -8.56
N VAL A 81 -10.43 10.34 -9.12
CA VAL A 81 -10.63 9.59 -10.37
C VAL A 81 -10.94 10.59 -11.47
N TYR A 82 -10.04 10.69 -12.46
CA TYR A 82 -10.24 11.57 -13.60
C TYR A 82 -11.14 10.91 -14.65
N LYS A 83 -11.76 11.74 -15.50
CA LYS A 83 -12.66 11.27 -16.55
C LYS A 83 -11.94 10.23 -17.43
N SER A 84 -12.52 9.05 -17.54
CA SER A 84 -12.09 8.03 -18.50
C SER A 84 -12.38 8.52 -19.93
N VAL A 85 -11.42 8.31 -20.83
CA VAL A 85 -11.52 8.65 -22.25
C VAL A 85 -11.49 7.38 -23.08
N GLU A 86 -12.18 7.40 -24.23
CA GLU A 86 -12.36 6.23 -25.10
C GLU A 86 -13.07 5.09 -24.33
N SER A 87 -12.73 3.83 -24.63
CA SER A 87 -13.24 2.63 -23.94
C SER A 87 -12.31 2.16 -22.81
N LYS A 88 -11.45 3.03 -22.29
CA LYS A 88 -10.52 2.70 -21.20
C LYS A 88 -11.18 2.93 -19.85
N CYS A 89 -10.76 2.16 -18.85
CA CYS A 89 -11.17 2.30 -17.45
C CYS A 89 -9.93 2.59 -16.60
N SER A 90 -10.13 3.18 -15.43
CA SER A 90 -9.12 3.24 -14.37
C SER A 90 -9.53 2.31 -13.22
N GLU A 91 -8.61 1.50 -12.72
CA GLU A 91 -8.87 0.51 -11.68
C GLU A 91 -7.86 0.61 -10.54
N GLN A 92 -8.34 0.44 -9.31
CA GLN A 92 -7.52 0.35 -8.10
C GLN A 92 -8.03 -0.78 -7.22
N LEU A 93 -7.17 -1.78 -7.01
CA LEU A 93 -7.41 -2.95 -6.16
C LEU A 93 -6.37 -2.97 -5.03
N LEU A 94 -6.84 -2.90 -3.79
CA LEU A 94 -6.02 -2.97 -2.57
C LEU A 94 -6.53 -4.16 -1.74
N GLU A 95 -5.83 -5.28 -1.81
CA GLU A 95 -6.23 -6.56 -1.17
C GLU A 95 -5.24 -7.00 -0.11
#